data_AF-A0A2G2VJT6-F1
#
_entry.id   AF-A0A2G2VJT6-F1
#
_cell.length_a   1.000
_cell.length_b   1.000
_cell.length_c   1.000
_cell.angle_alpha   90.00
_cell.angle_beta   90.00
_cell.angle_gamma   90.00
#
_symmetry.space_group_name_H-M   'P 1'
#
loop_
_entity.id
_entity.type
_entity.pdbx_description
1 polymer ?
#
loop_
_entity_poly.entity_id
_entity_poly.type
_entity_poly.pdbx_seq_one_letter_code
_entity_poly.pdbx_strand_id
1 'polypeptide(L)'
;MHSMAYLDLSHNMLTSIDQISSFYQLYSIDLRSNFLQGTLPIPPTSVETFFISNNSLTGEIPLSVCNLTSLIVLDLARNSLKGAIPHCLGNMSDQLEVLDMQHNSLSGNLQTTFSFGSGLKSFNLHHNKLEGKIPKSLANCTQLEVLDLGNNYLNDTFPMWLGTLPNLQVLSLRSNKLHGPIRTSSSSKLFPQLRMLDLSSNAFTAELPTSLFRNLKAMRRIDQTMKAPGDTTQTYYQDSVTIVTKGLELKVVRILSLYTTMDLSSNKFEGHIPSMMGDFTALRVLNLSHNGLQGPIPPSLGKLSVVESLDLSSNKLSGEIPKQLASLTSLAVLNLSRNHLEGCIPKGPQFATFENNSYEGNDGLRGFPVSGACGSHQIPETNNTTFVPDEESDSTFLSELSWKVVLMGCGCGLIMGFSIAYVMLSSRNPNWLSRIAEHLEYRISMRSRKKQQDQMHCIEEEEIMAI
;
A
#
# COMPACT_ATOMS: atom_id res chain seq x y z
N MET A 1 -19.55 -1.23 45.25
CA MET A 1 -18.99 -0.42 44.14
C MET A 1 -18.29 -1.38 43.21
N HIS A 2 -18.87 -1.67 42.05
CA HIS A 2 -18.23 -2.52 41.04
C HIS A 2 -17.46 -1.58 40.11
N SER A 3 -16.15 -1.51 40.28
CA SER A 3 -15.24 -0.64 39.52
C SER A 3 -14.88 -1.29 38.19
N MET A 4 -15.66 -1.04 37.15
CA MET A 4 -15.30 -1.48 35.80
C MET A 4 -14.09 -0.66 35.34
N ALA A 5 -12.96 -1.33 35.11
CA ALA A 5 -11.70 -0.73 34.66
C ALA A 5 -11.52 -0.78 33.13
N TYR A 6 -12.12 -1.79 32.50
CA TYR A 6 -12.03 -2.05 31.07
C TYR A 6 -13.45 -2.29 30.54
N LEU A 7 -13.81 -1.58 29.47
CA LEU A 7 -15.07 -1.75 28.76
C LEU A 7 -14.76 -2.14 27.31
N ASP A 8 -15.09 -3.37 26.94
CA ASP A 8 -15.01 -3.83 25.55
C ASP A 8 -16.41 -4.17 25.05
N LEU A 9 -16.89 -3.35 24.12
CA LEU A 9 -18.13 -3.54 23.35
C LEU A 9 -17.83 -3.57 21.85
N SER A 10 -16.59 -3.88 21.47
CA SER A 10 -16.17 -3.96 20.07
C SER A 10 -16.94 -5.04 19.29
N HIS A 11 -16.98 -4.91 17.96
CA HIS A 11 -17.55 -5.92 17.07
C HIS A 11 -19.02 -6.26 17.34
N ASN A 12 -19.81 -5.24 17.69
CA ASN A 12 -21.23 -5.36 17.97
C ASN A 12 -22.06 -4.57 16.94
N MET A 13 -23.37 -4.50 17.17
CA MET A 13 -24.33 -3.78 16.31
C MET A 13 -24.83 -2.48 16.96
N LEU A 14 -24.06 -1.86 17.87
CA LEU A 14 -24.48 -0.66 18.61
C LEU A 14 -24.62 0.55 17.69
N THR A 15 -25.73 1.29 17.81
CA THR A 15 -26.01 2.49 16.99
C THR A 15 -25.79 3.81 17.75
N SER A 16 -25.85 3.77 19.07
CA SER A 16 -25.62 4.91 19.95
C SER A 16 -25.02 4.41 21.26
N ILE A 17 -24.38 5.33 21.99
CA ILE A 17 -23.89 5.07 23.33
C ILE A 17 -24.06 6.32 24.18
N ASP A 18 -24.98 6.25 25.13
CA ASP A 18 -25.25 7.34 26.06
C ASP A 18 -24.45 7.11 27.35
N GLN A 19 -23.96 8.20 27.95
CA GLN A 19 -23.39 8.21 29.32
C GLN A 19 -22.08 7.42 29.56
N ILE A 20 -21.17 7.34 28.57
CA ILE A 20 -19.81 6.78 28.81
C ILE A 20 -19.05 7.58 29.89
N SER A 21 -19.31 8.89 29.98
CA SER A 21 -18.65 9.80 30.92
C SER A 21 -19.02 9.58 32.40
N SER A 22 -20.04 8.76 32.70
CA SER A 22 -20.51 8.51 34.06
C SER A 22 -19.67 7.49 34.85
N PHE A 23 -18.72 6.82 34.19
CA PHE A 23 -17.87 5.80 34.82
C PHE A 23 -16.51 6.39 35.23
N TYR A 24 -16.34 6.71 36.52
CA TYR A 24 -15.14 7.41 37.05
C TYR A 24 -13.86 6.54 37.16
N GLN A 25 -13.90 5.26 36.79
CA GLN A 25 -12.79 4.31 36.97
C GLN A 25 -12.44 3.52 35.69
N LEU A 26 -12.86 3.97 34.51
CA LEU A 26 -12.47 3.34 33.25
C LEU A 26 -11.10 3.82 32.80
N TYR A 27 -10.22 2.87 32.47
CA TYR A 27 -8.90 3.08 31.88
C TYR A 27 -8.88 2.70 30.39
N SER A 28 -9.72 1.75 29.99
CA SER A 28 -9.80 1.30 28.61
C SER A 28 -11.25 1.23 28.15
N ILE A 29 -11.48 1.78 26.96
CA ILE A 29 -12.77 1.73 26.27
C ILE A 29 -12.51 1.28 24.84
N ASP A 30 -13.13 0.15 24.48
CA ASP A 30 -13.13 -0.39 23.14
C ASP A 30 -14.55 -0.47 22.58
N LEU A 31 -14.79 0.34 21.56
CA LEU A 31 -16.06 0.47 20.83
C LEU A 31 -15.87 0.22 19.33
N ARG A 32 -14.72 -0.34 18.93
CA ARG A 32 -14.39 -0.49 17.51
C ARG A 32 -15.40 -1.39 16.79
N SER A 33 -15.61 -1.16 15.50
CA SER A 33 -16.48 -2.00 14.65
C SER A 33 -17.91 -2.12 15.18
N ASN A 34 -18.58 -0.98 15.30
CA ASN A 34 -20.01 -0.85 15.59
C ASN A 34 -20.69 0.03 14.51
N PHE A 35 -21.95 0.44 14.73
CA PHE A 35 -22.68 1.39 13.89
C PHE A 35 -22.93 2.71 14.61
N LEU A 36 -22.06 3.13 15.52
CA LEU A 36 -22.25 4.33 16.33
C LEU A 36 -22.37 5.57 15.42
N GLN A 37 -23.41 6.36 15.64
CA GLN A 37 -23.70 7.59 14.89
C GLN A 37 -23.61 8.83 15.79
N GLY A 38 -23.78 10.02 15.21
CA GLY A 38 -23.73 11.29 15.95
C GLY A 38 -22.32 11.85 16.05
N THR A 39 -22.07 12.70 17.06
CA THR A 39 -20.75 13.30 17.31
C THR A 39 -19.86 12.38 18.13
N LEU A 40 -18.54 12.58 18.07
CA LEU A 40 -17.57 11.83 18.89
C LEU A 40 -17.92 11.91 20.39
N PRO A 41 -18.27 10.80 21.06
CA PRO A 41 -18.46 10.80 22.51
C PRO A 41 -17.13 10.99 23.23
N ILE A 42 -17.14 11.75 24.33
CA ILE A 42 -15.93 12.05 25.10
C ILE A 42 -15.87 11.13 26.32
N PRO A 43 -14.82 10.31 26.43
CA PRO A 43 -14.67 9.41 27.57
C PRO A 43 -14.30 10.17 28.86
N PRO A 44 -14.40 9.52 30.03
CA PRO A 44 -13.84 10.02 31.28
C PRO A 44 -12.34 10.35 31.14
N THR A 45 -11.85 11.34 31.89
CA THR A 45 -10.44 11.78 31.83
C THR A 45 -9.44 10.73 32.34
N SER A 46 -9.90 9.69 33.03
CA SER A 46 -9.09 8.54 33.48
C SER A 46 -8.73 7.58 32.36
N VAL A 47 -9.36 7.69 31.18
CA VAL A 47 -9.16 6.76 30.08
C VAL A 47 -7.79 6.95 29.45
N GLU A 48 -7.05 5.84 29.38
CA GLU A 48 -5.73 5.73 28.77
C GLU A 48 -5.82 5.21 27.34
N THR A 49 -6.78 4.31 27.06
CA THR A 49 -6.96 3.73 25.72
C THR A 49 -8.40 3.90 25.26
N PHE A 50 -8.57 4.61 24.14
CA PHE A 50 -9.88 4.84 23.56
C PHE A 50 -9.90 4.39 22.10
N PHE A 51 -10.53 3.25 21.85
CA PHE A 51 -10.76 2.70 20.52
C PHE A 51 -12.23 2.93 20.13
N ILE A 52 -12.47 3.67 19.05
CA ILE A 52 -13.81 3.88 18.51
C ILE A 52 -13.81 3.82 16.98
N SER A 53 -12.81 3.13 16.41
CA SER A 53 -12.65 3.01 14.97
C SER A 53 -13.75 2.18 14.31
N ASN A 54 -13.90 2.36 12.99
CA ASN A 54 -14.86 1.61 12.18
C ASN A 54 -16.30 1.77 12.68
N ASN A 55 -16.77 3.02 12.71
CA ASN A 55 -18.10 3.45 13.11
C ASN A 55 -18.64 4.48 12.09
N SER A 56 -19.78 5.11 12.38
CA SER A 56 -20.41 6.14 11.52
C SER A 56 -20.45 7.51 12.20
N LEU A 57 -19.45 7.83 13.04
CA LEU A 57 -19.38 9.10 13.75
C LEU A 57 -19.14 10.26 12.78
N THR A 58 -19.75 11.40 13.06
CA THR A 58 -19.72 12.62 12.24
C THR A 58 -19.36 13.82 13.11
N GLY A 59 -19.30 15.01 12.50
CA GLY A 59 -18.97 16.24 13.22
C GLY A 59 -17.47 16.41 13.43
N GLU A 60 -17.10 17.41 14.23
CA GLU A 60 -15.70 17.73 14.52
C GLU A 60 -15.18 16.96 15.72
N ILE A 61 -13.87 16.79 15.81
CA ILE A 61 -13.22 16.34 17.05
C ILE A 61 -13.27 17.51 18.05
N PRO A 62 -14.05 17.42 19.14
CA PRO A 62 -14.25 18.55 20.03
C PRO A 62 -12.98 18.84 20.85
N LEU A 63 -12.79 20.12 21.21
CA LEU A 63 -11.65 20.55 22.03
C LEU A 63 -11.62 19.94 23.44
N SER A 64 -12.73 19.36 23.91
CA SER A 64 -12.78 18.61 25.17
C SER A 64 -11.88 17.37 25.16
N VAL A 65 -11.47 16.85 24.00
CA VAL A 65 -10.43 15.81 23.90
C VAL A 65 -9.12 16.26 24.54
N CYS A 66 -8.84 17.58 24.57
CA CYS A 66 -7.66 18.12 25.22
C CYS A 66 -7.63 17.92 26.74
N ASN A 67 -8.77 17.57 27.36
CA ASN A 67 -8.85 17.29 28.80
C ASN A 67 -8.45 15.86 29.15
N LEU A 68 -8.26 14.98 28.15
CA LEU A 68 -7.99 13.55 28.35
C LEU A 68 -6.49 13.30 28.57
N THR A 69 -5.93 13.92 29.60
CA THR A 69 -4.47 13.97 29.85
C THR A 69 -3.81 12.62 30.12
N SER A 70 -4.61 11.58 30.42
CA SER A 70 -4.13 10.21 30.63
C SER A 70 -4.03 9.37 29.35
N LEU A 71 -4.45 9.91 28.19
CA LEU A 71 -4.46 9.14 26.95
C LEU A 71 -3.07 8.68 26.53
N ILE A 72 -2.97 7.39 26.27
CA ILE A 72 -1.87 6.69 25.65
C ILE A 72 -2.22 6.34 24.20
N VAL A 73 -3.45 5.89 23.96
CA VAL A 73 -3.95 5.49 22.63
C VAL A 73 -5.28 6.17 22.32
N LEU A 74 -5.32 6.87 21.19
CA LEU A 74 -6.54 7.42 20.61
C LEU A 74 -6.70 6.90 19.18
N ASP A 75 -7.67 6.00 18.98
CA ASP A 75 -8.02 5.43 17.68
C ASP A 75 -9.44 5.86 17.27
N LEU A 76 -9.50 6.81 16.34
CA LEU A 76 -10.70 7.36 15.73
C LEU A 76 -10.87 6.92 14.26
N ALA A 77 -10.06 5.96 13.80
CA ALA A 77 -9.97 5.60 12.39
C ALA A 77 -11.31 5.17 11.78
N ARG A 78 -11.48 5.34 10.47
CA ARG A 78 -12.64 4.83 9.70
C ARG A 78 -13.98 5.30 10.28
N ASN A 79 -14.14 6.61 10.34
CA ASN A 79 -15.38 7.30 10.69
C ASN A 79 -15.67 8.38 9.62
N SER A 80 -16.63 9.26 9.87
CA SER A 80 -16.96 10.42 9.03
C SER A 80 -16.66 11.74 9.74
N LEU A 81 -15.64 11.78 10.61
CA LEU A 81 -15.22 12.98 11.33
C LEU A 81 -14.67 14.02 10.35
N LYS A 82 -14.90 15.30 10.64
CA LYS A 82 -14.51 16.44 9.79
C LYS A 82 -13.87 17.55 10.60
N GLY A 83 -13.49 18.64 9.94
CA GLY A 83 -12.91 19.81 10.59
C GLY A 83 -11.42 19.62 10.90
N ALA A 84 -10.86 20.56 11.66
CA ALA A 84 -9.44 20.59 11.98
C ALA A 84 -9.08 19.61 13.11
N ILE A 85 -7.84 19.12 13.09
CA ILE A 85 -7.28 18.35 14.21
C ILE A 85 -6.99 19.32 15.37
N PRO A 86 -7.49 19.05 16.60
CA PRO A 86 -7.17 19.87 17.76
C PRO A 86 -5.67 19.99 18.01
N HIS A 87 -5.16 21.22 18.03
CA HIS A 87 -3.73 21.52 18.20
C HIS A 87 -3.12 20.96 19.50
N CYS A 88 -3.95 20.77 20.53
CA CYS A 88 -3.52 20.23 21.83
C CYS A 88 -2.99 18.80 21.75
N LEU A 89 -3.41 18.00 20.75
CA LEU A 89 -2.96 16.61 20.59
C LEU A 89 -1.43 16.51 20.40
N GLY A 90 -0.77 17.56 19.91
CA GLY A 90 0.70 17.61 19.86
C GLY A 90 1.37 17.92 21.19
N ASN A 91 0.65 18.60 22.10
CA ASN A 91 1.17 19.05 23.39
C ASN A 91 0.83 18.07 24.53
N MET A 92 0.06 17.01 24.29
CA MET A 92 -0.23 15.94 25.27
C MET A 92 0.96 14.97 25.44
N SER A 93 2.17 15.52 25.41
CA SER A 93 3.37 14.87 24.89
C SER A 93 3.96 13.75 25.71
N ASP A 94 3.63 13.62 26.99
CA ASP A 94 4.37 12.72 27.89
C ASP A 94 3.83 11.28 27.86
N GLN A 95 2.55 11.11 27.53
CA GLN A 95 1.88 9.79 27.62
C GLN A 95 1.29 9.33 26.29
N LEU A 96 0.93 10.25 25.39
CA LEU A 96 0.26 9.88 24.14
C LEU A 96 1.24 9.21 23.17
N GLU A 97 1.08 7.90 22.98
CA GLU A 97 1.93 7.08 22.14
C GLU A 97 1.32 6.84 20.74
N VAL A 98 0.00 6.77 20.64
CA VAL A 98 -0.70 6.43 19.38
C VAL A 98 -1.80 7.43 19.07
N LEU A 99 -1.73 7.98 17.86
CA LEU A 99 -2.78 8.77 17.23
C LEU A 99 -3.15 8.14 15.87
N ASP A 100 -4.27 7.41 15.81
CA ASP A 100 -4.84 6.95 14.55
C ASP A 100 -6.17 7.66 14.27
N MET A 101 -6.21 8.44 13.20
CA MET A 101 -7.41 9.11 12.71
C MET A 101 -7.59 8.91 11.20
N GLN A 102 -7.02 7.84 10.64
CA GLN A 102 -7.09 7.56 9.21
C GLN A 102 -8.52 7.33 8.72
N HIS A 103 -8.75 7.46 7.41
CA HIS A 103 -10.05 7.28 6.77
C HIS A 103 -11.17 8.09 7.45
N ASN A 104 -10.99 9.41 7.45
CA ASN A 104 -11.99 10.38 7.89
C ASN A 104 -12.09 11.51 6.83
N SER A 105 -12.79 12.59 7.16
CA SER A 105 -12.86 13.82 6.36
C SER A 105 -12.19 15.01 7.08
N LEU A 106 -11.15 14.75 7.88
CA LEU A 106 -10.41 15.79 8.59
C LEU A 106 -9.71 16.71 7.59
N SER A 107 -9.72 18.01 7.85
CA SER A 107 -9.33 19.05 6.90
C SER A 107 -8.53 20.18 7.56
N GLY A 108 -7.96 21.05 6.75
CA GLY A 108 -7.14 22.17 7.21
C GLY A 108 -5.68 21.77 7.42
N ASN A 109 -4.92 22.70 7.99
CA ASN A 109 -3.49 22.53 8.18
C ASN A 109 -3.17 21.70 9.42
N LEU A 110 -2.13 20.88 9.34
CA LEU A 110 -1.45 20.33 10.51
C LEU A 110 -0.69 21.46 11.23
N GLN A 111 -1.37 22.27 12.04
CA GLN A 111 -0.73 23.33 12.85
C GLN A 111 -0.27 22.85 14.23
N THR A 112 -0.18 21.53 14.39
CA THR A 112 0.18 20.89 15.65
C THR A 112 1.66 21.11 15.97
N THR A 113 1.93 21.73 17.12
CA THR A 113 3.29 21.82 17.66
C THR A 113 3.50 20.65 18.61
N PHE A 114 4.30 19.68 18.20
CA PHE A 114 4.72 18.57 19.06
C PHE A 114 5.80 19.03 20.04
N SER A 115 5.59 18.76 21.33
CA SER A 115 6.54 19.14 22.37
C SER A 115 7.81 18.31 22.29
N PHE A 116 8.91 18.89 22.78
CA PHE A 116 10.20 18.21 22.83
C PHE A 116 10.12 16.94 23.67
N GLY A 117 10.56 15.80 23.13
CA GLY A 117 10.52 14.53 23.84
C GLY A 117 9.15 13.85 23.85
N SER A 118 8.26 14.22 22.92
CA SER A 118 6.96 13.57 22.76
C SER A 118 7.09 12.03 22.69
N GLY A 119 6.26 11.34 23.48
CA GLY A 119 6.15 9.89 23.53
C GLY A 119 5.46 9.26 22.32
N LEU A 120 5.09 10.05 21.31
CA LEU A 120 4.39 9.57 20.12
C LEU A 120 5.24 8.55 19.35
N LYS A 121 4.72 7.33 19.23
CA LYS A 121 5.30 6.20 18.49
C LYS A 121 4.61 5.98 17.14
N SER A 122 3.30 6.20 17.08
CA SER A 122 2.52 6.05 15.86
C SER A 122 1.63 7.25 15.59
N PHE A 123 1.72 7.77 14.36
CA PHE A 123 0.88 8.85 13.89
C PHE A 123 0.33 8.55 12.50
N ASN A 124 -0.96 8.24 12.44
CA ASN A 124 -1.63 7.86 11.20
C ASN A 124 -2.80 8.81 10.89
N LEU A 125 -2.67 9.51 9.76
CA LEU A 125 -3.65 10.44 9.20
C LEU A 125 -4.00 10.08 7.76
N HIS A 126 -3.70 8.85 7.34
CA HIS A 126 -3.95 8.36 6.01
C HIS A 126 -5.40 8.60 5.57
N HIS A 127 -5.63 8.99 4.32
CA HIS A 127 -6.96 9.13 3.74
C HIS A 127 -7.82 10.17 4.49
N ASN A 128 -7.40 11.43 4.39
CA ASN A 128 -8.10 12.60 4.91
C ASN A 128 -8.03 13.76 3.88
N LYS A 129 -8.40 14.98 4.28
CA LYS A 129 -8.41 16.19 3.45
C LYS A 129 -7.43 17.25 3.98
N LEU A 130 -6.33 16.82 4.59
CA LEU A 130 -5.35 17.71 5.19
C LEU A 130 -4.56 18.45 4.13
N GLU A 131 -4.24 19.71 4.38
CA GLU A 131 -3.52 20.58 3.46
C GLU A 131 -2.34 21.29 4.15
N GLY A 132 -1.64 22.13 3.39
CA GLY A 132 -0.48 22.86 3.89
C GLY A 132 0.77 21.99 4.02
N LYS A 133 1.62 22.34 4.98
CA LYS A 133 2.97 21.77 5.15
C LYS A 133 3.02 20.74 6.27
N ILE A 134 4.02 19.87 6.20
CA ILE A 134 4.28 18.90 7.27
C ILE A 134 4.92 19.64 8.46
N PRO A 135 4.41 19.48 9.70
CA PRO A 135 4.93 20.21 10.86
C PRO A 135 6.37 19.82 11.17
N LYS A 136 7.30 20.79 11.13
CA LYS A 136 8.71 20.57 11.53
C LYS A 136 8.86 20.08 12.97
N SER A 137 7.89 20.39 13.82
CA SER A 137 7.82 19.93 15.22
C SER A 137 7.78 18.41 15.34
N LEU A 138 7.39 17.65 14.29
CA LEU A 138 7.48 16.18 14.31
C LEU A 138 8.93 15.67 14.52
N ALA A 139 9.95 16.49 14.25
CA ALA A 139 11.34 16.18 14.61
C ALA A 139 11.55 16.01 16.12
N ASN A 140 10.62 16.51 16.95
CA ASN A 140 10.66 16.40 18.41
C ASN A 140 10.14 15.04 18.92
N CYS A 141 9.44 14.26 18.08
CA CYS A 141 8.87 12.95 18.43
C CYS A 141 9.93 11.87 18.26
N THR A 142 10.94 11.84 19.13
CA THR A 142 12.10 10.94 18.99
C THR A 142 11.77 9.45 19.13
N GLN A 143 10.59 9.12 19.69
CA GLN A 143 10.07 7.76 19.78
C GLN A 143 9.28 7.32 18.53
N LEU A 144 9.06 8.21 17.55
CA LEU A 144 8.20 7.93 16.40
C LEU A 144 8.76 6.79 15.55
N GLU A 145 7.95 5.77 15.34
CA GLU A 145 8.22 4.57 14.56
C GLU A 145 7.43 4.55 13.25
N VAL A 146 6.17 4.98 13.30
CA VAL A 146 5.24 4.97 12.17
C VAL A 146 4.69 6.36 11.92
N LEU A 147 4.89 6.87 10.70
CA LEU A 147 4.27 8.09 10.21
C LEU A 147 3.60 7.83 8.86
N ASP A 148 2.27 7.85 8.84
CA ASP A 148 1.47 7.74 7.60
C ASP A 148 0.60 8.99 7.41
N LEU A 149 0.98 9.80 6.43
CA LEU A 149 0.25 11.01 6.01
C LEU A 149 -0.33 10.85 4.60
N GLY A 150 -0.36 9.61 4.07
CA GLY A 150 -0.71 9.35 2.68
C GLY A 150 -2.17 9.67 2.34
N ASN A 151 -2.46 9.95 1.07
CA ASN A 151 -3.81 10.28 0.58
C ASN A 151 -4.40 11.50 1.31
N ASN A 152 -3.72 12.62 1.14
CA ASN A 152 -4.11 13.95 1.63
C ASN A 152 -3.81 15.00 0.53
N TYR A 153 -3.90 16.28 0.85
CA TYR A 153 -3.60 17.40 -0.05
C TYR A 153 -2.36 18.19 0.37
N LEU A 154 -1.43 17.57 1.10
CA LEU A 154 -0.23 18.22 1.62
C LEU A 154 0.65 18.73 0.47
N ASN A 155 1.07 19.99 0.56
CA ASN A 155 1.83 20.68 -0.46
C ASN A 155 3.13 21.23 0.16
N ASP A 156 4.21 20.47 0.01
CA ASP A 156 5.50 20.76 0.62
C ASP A 156 6.64 20.10 -0.18
N THR A 157 7.89 20.34 0.22
CA THR A 157 9.04 19.54 -0.24
C THR A 157 9.27 18.34 0.67
N PHE A 158 10.13 17.40 0.25
CA PHE A 158 10.44 16.24 1.08
C PHE A 158 11.05 16.65 2.44
N PRO A 159 10.46 16.23 3.56
CA PRO A 159 10.87 16.64 4.91
C PRO A 159 12.14 15.90 5.38
N MET A 160 13.31 16.32 4.88
CA MET A 160 14.60 15.70 5.22
C MET A 160 14.89 15.62 6.73
N TRP A 161 14.34 16.55 7.50
CA TRP A 161 14.50 16.61 8.96
C TRP A 161 13.81 15.43 9.67
N LEU A 162 12.82 14.75 9.07
CA LEU A 162 12.31 13.48 9.63
C LEU A 162 13.40 12.42 9.73
N GLY A 163 14.45 12.53 8.90
CA GLY A 163 15.57 11.61 8.92
C GLY A 163 16.41 11.67 10.20
N THR A 164 16.23 12.67 11.06
CA THR A 164 16.91 12.71 12.36
C THR A 164 16.25 11.83 13.41
N LEU A 165 15.04 11.32 13.13
CA LEU A 165 14.31 10.46 14.05
C LEU A 165 14.99 9.07 14.12
N PRO A 166 15.39 8.61 15.32
CA PRO A 166 16.22 7.42 15.46
C PRO A 166 15.45 6.12 15.24
N ASN A 167 14.14 6.12 15.50
CA ASN A 167 13.29 4.92 15.51
C ASN A 167 12.33 4.84 14.33
N LEU A 168 12.31 5.85 13.44
CA LEU A 168 11.35 5.90 12.33
C LEU A 168 11.60 4.73 11.36
N GLN A 169 10.63 3.84 11.27
CA GLN A 169 10.65 2.62 10.47
C GLN A 169 9.75 2.72 9.25
N VAL A 170 8.59 3.37 9.40
CA VAL A 170 7.60 3.53 8.33
C VAL A 170 7.35 5.00 8.05
N LEU A 171 7.54 5.39 6.79
CA LEU A 171 7.21 6.71 6.27
C LEU A 171 6.37 6.57 5.00
N SER A 172 5.09 6.91 5.10
CA SER A 172 4.18 7.00 3.96
C SER A 172 3.74 8.46 3.77
N LEU A 173 4.06 9.00 2.60
CA LEU A 173 3.63 10.31 2.11
C LEU A 173 2.89 10.20 0.77
N ARG A 174 2.44 8.99 0.42
CA ARG A 174 1.81 8.66 -0.86
C ARG A 174 0.62 9.55 -1.19
N SER A 175 0.32 9.78 -2.46
CA SER A 175 -0.89 10.50 -2.90
C SER A 175 -1.06 11.86 -2.19
N ASN A 176 -0.09 12.76 -2.38
CA ASN A 176 -0.10 14.13 -1.90
C ASN A 176 0.33 15.09 -3.04
N LYS A 177 0.58 16.36 -2.73
CA LYS A 177 1.09 17.37 -3.66
C LYS A 177 2.56 17.69 -3.38
N LEU A 178 3.33 16.75 -2.82
CA LEU A 178 4.73 16.98 -2.50
C LEU A 178 5.56 17.11 -3.78
N HIS A 179 6.54 18.00 -3.78
CA HIS A 179 7.23 18.39 -5.01
C HIS A 179 8.71 18.73 -4.82
N GLY A 180 9.37 18.95 -5.96
CA GLY A 180 10.78 19.36 -6.01
C GLY A 180 11.75 18.18 -5.87
N PRO A 181 13.06 18.44 -5.90
CA PRO A 181 14.07 17.40 -5.81
C PRO A 181 14.28 16.97 -4.36
N ILE A 182 14.51 15.67 -4.14
CA ILE A 182 14.88 15.12 -2.83
C ILE A 182 16.40 15.21 -2.70
N ARG A 183 16.89 16.23 -1.98
CA ARG A 183 18.34 16.50 -1.81
C ARG A 183 18.72 16.48 -0.34
N THR A 184 19.87 15.90 -0.04
CA THR A 184 20.45 15.92 1.32
C THR A 184 21.65 16.87 1.37
N SER A 185 21.77 17.68 2.43
CA SER A 185 23.03 18.35 2.76
C SER A 185 24.03 17.37 3.38
N SER A 186 25.32 17.70 3.29
CA SER A 186 26.46 16.83 3.55
C SER A 186 26.43 16.13 4.93
N SER A 187 26.57 14.79 4.89
CA SER A 187 27.12 13.90 5.94
C SER A 187 26.37 13.67 7.27
N SER A 188 25.04 13.69 7.34
CA SER A 188 24.32 13.16 8.51
C SER A 188 23.82 11.73 8.27
N LYS A 189 23.87 10.87 9.29
CA LYS A 189 23.22 9.54 9.28
C LYS A 189 21.71 9.77 9.41
N LEU A 190 21.00 9.77 8.29
CA LEU A 190 19.54 9.97 8.27
C LEU A 190 18.80 8.64 8.18
N PHE A 191 17.57 8.57 8.71
CA PHE A 191 16.67 7.41 8.57
C PHE A 191 17.35 6.06 8.92
N PRO A 192 17.99 5.93 10.09
CA PRO A 192 18.82 4.78 10.40
C PRO A 192 18.03 3.45 10.43
N GLN A 193 16.74 3.51 10.77
CA GLN A 193 15.85 2.37 10.94
C GLN A 193 14.76 2.25 9.87
N LEU A 194 14.75 3.12 8.85
CA LEU A 194 13.65 3.15 7.88
C LEU A 194 13.62 1.88 7.03
N ARG A 195 12.44 1.27 6.91
CA ARG A 195 12.18 0.00 6.22
C ARG A 195 11.04 0.10 5.20
N MET A 196 10.10 1.00 5.43
CA MET A 196 9.01 1.27 4.50
C MET A 196 9.04 2.75 4.11
N LEU A 197 9.25 2.98 2.82
CA LEU A 197 9.24 4.32 2.23
C LEU A 197 8.25 4.34 1.07
N ASP A 198 7.12 5.00 1.25
CA ASP A 198 6.14 5.20 0.20
C ASP A 198 5.98 6.69 -0.10
N LEU A 199 6.50 7.10 -1.25
CA LEU A 199 6.42 8.46 -1.80
C LEU A 199 5.60 8.50 -3.09
N SER A 200 4.85 7.43 -3.38
CA SER A 200 4.14 7.27 -4.63
C SER A 200 3.11 8.37 -4.87
N SER A 201 2.75 8.61 -6.14
CA SER A 201 1.68 9.55 -6.51
C SER A 201 1.89 10.97 -5.94
N ASN A 202 3.04 11.56 -6.24
CA ASN A 202 3.41 12.92 -5.88
C ASN A 202 3.98 13.66 -7.12
N ALA A 203 4.60 14.81 -6.92
CA ALA A 203 5.23 15.62 -7.97
C ALA A 203 6.74 15.81 -7.74
N PHE A 204 7.42 14.84 -7.12
CA PHE A 204 8.88 14.89 -6.95
C PHE A 204 9.59 14.85 -8.30
N THR A 205 10.67 15.63 -8.43
CA THR A 205 11.41 15.84 -9.68
C THR A 205 12.89 15.50 -9.54
N ALA A 206 13.64 15.66 -10.65
CA ALA A 206 15.07 15.38 -10.76
C ALA A 206 15.40 13.88 -10.62
N GLU A 207 16.68 13.56 -10.46
CA GLU A 207 17.13 12.19 -10.33
C GLU A 207 16.69 11.53 -9.02
N LEU A 208 16.62 10.20 -9.03
CA LEU A 208 16.39 9.42 -7.80
C LEU A 208 17.43 9.78 -6.72
N PRO A 209 17.01 9.96 -5.45
CA PRO A 209 17.84 10.57 -4.42
C PRO A 209 18.92 9.63 -3.85
N THR A 210 20.00 9.46 -4.60
CA THR A 210 21.17 8.65 -4.20
C THR A 210 21.75 9.04 -2.84
N SER A 211 21.68 10.33 -2.51
CA SER A 211 22.19 10.85 -1.26
C SER A 211 21.29 10.46 -0.07
N LEU A 212 19.98 10.30 -0.26
CA LEU A 212 19.07 9.70 0.71
C LEU A 212 19.34 8.20 0.84
N PHE A 213 19.43 7.48 -0.29
CA PHE A 213 19.65 6.02 -0.35
C PHE A 213 20.93 5.56 0.35
N ARG A 214 21.97 6.41 0.39
CA ARG A 214 23.20 6.13 1.15
C ARG A 214 22.95 5.96 2.66
N ASN A 215 21.89 6.54 3.18
CA ASN A 215 21.58 6.58 4.60
C ASN A 215 20.60 5.49 5.05
N LEU A 216 19.84 4.88 4.14
CA LEU A 216 18.84 3.83 4.41
C LEU A 216 19.51 2.48 4.75
N LYS A 217 20.09 2.37 5.94
CA LYS A 217 20.90 1.20 6.33
C LYS A 217 20.07 -0.03 6.65
N ALA A 218 18.92 0.15 7.30
CA ALA A 218 18.04 -0.95 7.68
C ALA A 218 17.49 -1.74 6.47
N MET A 219 17.35 -1.09 5.31
CA MET A 219 16.90 -1.75 4.07
C MET A 219 18.00 -2.61 3.40
N ARG A 220 19.26 -2.52 3.85
CA ARG A 220 20.39 -3.19 3.17
C ARG A 220 20.64 -4.61 3.63
N ARG A 221 20.08 -5.02 4.77
CA ARG A 221 20.29 -6.34 5.37
C ARG A 221 19.01 -6.80 6.03
N ILE A 222 18.73 -8.09 5.86
CA ILE A 222 17.65 -8.75 6.58
C ILE A 222 18.11 -8.92 8.03
N ASP A 223 17.37 -8.35 8.96
CA ASP A 223 17.62 -8.53 10.38
C ASP A 223 16.85 -9.76 10.87
N GLN A 224 17.55 -10.89 10.99
CA GLN A 224 16.97 -12.16 11.44
C GLN A 224 16.60 -12.15 12.94
N THR A 225 17.05 -11.15 13.71
CA THR A 225 16.74 -11.03 15.13
C THR A 225 15.46 -10.26 15.39
N MET A 226 14.98 -9.49 14.40
CA MET A 226 13.69 -8.84 14.49
C MET A 226 12.60 -9.91 14.47
N LYS A 227 11.80 -9.92 15.53
CA LYS A 227 10.55 -10.65 15.60
C LYS A 227 9.41 -9.66 15.40
N ALA A 228 8.28 -10.15 14.91
CA ALA A 228 7.04 -9.40 15.06
C ALA A 228 6.89 -9.03 16.55
N PRO A 229 6.36 -7.84 16.89
CA PRO A 229 6.15 -7.44 18.28
C PRO A 229 5.47 -8.57 19.04
N GLY A 230 6.16 -9.09 20.07
CA GLY A 230 5.58 -10.07 20.97
C GLY A 230 4.46 -9.42 21.80
N ASP A 231 3.52 -10.24 22.27
CA ASP A 231 2.28 -9.86 22.96
C ASP A 231 2.48 -9.25 24.37
N THR A 232 3.59 -8.55 24.60
CA THR A 232 4.12 -8.24 25.94
C THR A 232 3.85 -6.83 26.46
N THR A 233 3.22 -5.94 25.69
CA THR A 233 2.80 -4.62 26.19
C THR A 233 1.30 -4.61 26.52
N GLN A 234 0.95 -4.19 27.73
CA GLN A 234 -0.43 -4.16 28.27
C GLN A 234 -1.43 -3.27 27.48
N THR A 235 -0.97 -2.53 26.47
CA THR A 235 -1.77 -1.67 25.59
C THR A 235 -1.83 -2.27 24.17
N TYR A 236 -2.89 -3.03 23.88
CA TYR A 236 -3.07 -3.77 22.63
C TYR A 236 -3.48 -2.85 21.46
N TYR A 237 -2.53 -2.07 20.92
CA TYR A 237 -2.68 -1.41 19.62
C TYR A 237 -1.69 -2.01 18.61
N GLN A 238 -2.17 -2.22 17.38
CA GLN A 238 -1.36 -2.78 16.30
C GLN A 238 -1.34 -1.80 15.15
N ASP A 239 -0.16 -1.26 14.88
CA ASP A 239 0.06 -0.42 13.73
C ASP A 239 -0.33 -1.14 12.44
N SER A 240 -0.95 -0.36 11.57
CA SER A 240 -1.31 -0.83 10.26
C SER A 240 -1.12 0.24 9.21
N VAL A 241 -0.50 -0.16 8.10
CA VAL A 241 -0.20 0.73 6.98
C VAL A 241 -0.68 0.06 5.70
N THR A 242 -1.30 0.86 4.83
CA THR A 242 -1.74 0.36 3.53
C THR A 242 -0.63 0.59 2.52
N ILE A 243 -0.12 -0.50 1.95
CA ILE A 243 0.89 -0.49 0.89
C ILE A 243 0.26 -0.94 -0.43
N VAL A 244 0.88 -0.56 -1.55
CA VAL A 244 0.56 -1.11 -2.86
C VAL A 244 1.63 -2.14 -3.24
N THR A 245 1.24 -3.39 -3.44
CA THR A 245 2.15 -4.45 -3.87
C THR A 245 1.39 -5.47 -4.71
N LYS A 246 2.05 -6.01 -5.74
CA LYS A 246 1.43 -6.99 -6.65
C LYS A 246 0.12 -6.47 -7.30
N GLY A 247 0.02 -5.16 -7.51
CA GLY A 247 -1.19 -4.49 -8.04
C GLY A 247 -2.37 -4.40 -7.06
N LEU A 248 -2.17 -4.71 -5.77
CA LEU A 248 -3.19 -4.72 -4.74
C LEU A 248 -2.84 -3.74 -3.61
N GLU A 249 -3.86 -3.06 -3.07
CA GLU A 249 -3.73 -2.37 -1.79
C GLU A 249 -3.83 -3.39 -0.66
N LEU A 250 -2.72 -3.60 0.06
CA LEU A 250 -2.63 -4.51 1.20
C LEU A 250 -2.46 -3.71 2.49
N LYS A 251 -3.29 -4.02 3.49
CA LYS A 251 -3.12 -3.52 4.85
C LYS A 251 -2.14 -4.43 5.59
N VAL A 252 -0.91 -3.97 5.80
CA VAL A 252 0.09 -4.70 6.59
C VAL A 252 -0.09 -4.36 8.05
N VAL A 253 -0.22 -5.38 8.89
CA VAL A 253 -0.35 -5.27 10.35
C VAL A 253 0.71 -6.15 10.99
N ARG A 254 1.22 -5.78 12.17
CA ARG A 254 2.19 -6.55 13.00
C ARG A 254 3.61 -6.70 12.43
N ILE A 255 3.78 -6.95 11.14
CA ILE A 255 5.07 -7.27 10.52
C ILE A 255 5.74 -6.08 9.81
N LEU A 256 5.36 -4.84 10.17
CA LEU A 256 5.88 -3.62 9.53
C LEU A 256 7.41 -3.53 9.59
N SER A 257 8.04 -4.09 10.63
CA SER A 257 9.49 -4.16 10.80
C SER A 257 10.17 -5.26 9.96
N LEU A 258 9.42 -6.25 9.48
CA LEU A 258 9.92 -7.38 8.68
C LEU A 258 9.67 -7.19 7.18
N TYR A 259 8.71 -6.34 6.81
CA TYR A 259 8.32 -6.10 5.42
C TYR A 259 8.94 -4.81 4.88
N THR A 260 10.08 -4.95 4.17
CA THR A 260 10.81 -3.80 3.62
C THR A 260 10.30 -3.44 2.23
N THR A 261 9.89 -2.19 2.04
CA THR A 261 9.30 -1.71 0.78
C THR A 261 9.82 -0.32 0.40
N MET A 262 9.93 -0.09 -0.89
CA MET A 262 10.23 1.21 -1.47
C MET A 262 9.32 1.46 -2.67
N ASP A 263 8.38 2.38 -2.52
CA ASP A 263 7.51 2.84 -3.60
C ASP A 263 7.78 4.32 -3.90
N LEU A 264 8.32 4.58 -5.10
CA LEU A 264 8.60 5.91 -5.64
C LEU A 264 7.80 6.15 -6.93
N SER A 265 6.77 5.34 -7.19
CA SER A 265 6.02 5.36 -8.44
C SER A 265 5.19 6.62 -8.63
N SER A 266 4.73 6.86 -9.86
CA SER A 266 3.83 7.97 -10.18
C SER A 266 4.35 9.32 -9.70
N ASN A 267 5.58 9.63 -10.09
CA ASN A 267 6.27 10.89 -9.81
C ASN A 267 6.86 11.46 -11.12
N LYS A 268 7.77 12.44 -11.01
CA LYS A 268 8.48 13.03 -12.15
C LYS A 268 9.99 12.80 -12.03
N PHE A 269 10.41 11.68 -11.43
CA PHE A 269 11.82 11.34 -11.35
C PHE A 269 12.40 11.07 -12.74
N GLU A 270 13.62 11.52 -12.99
CA GLU A 270 14.33 11.37 -14.26
C GLU A 270 15.73 10.79 -14.06
N GLY A 271 16.54 10.75 -15.12
CA GLY A 271 17.89 10.18 -15.07
C GLY A 271 17.89 8.65 -14.95
N HIS A 272 18.98 8.09 -14.45
CA HIS A 272 19.19 6.65 -14.42
C HIS A 272 18.77 6.02 -13.11
N ILE A 273 18.41 4.72 -13.13
CA ILE A 273 18.30 3.92 -11.90
C ILE A 273 19.72 3.73 -11.33
N PRO A 274 20.02 4.19 -10.10
CA PRO A 274 21.36 4.06 -9.55
C PRO A 274 21.70 2.60 -9.25
N SER A 275 22.93 2.17 -9.56
CA SER A 275 23.39 0.80 -9.29
C SER A 275 23.34 0.43 -7.80
N MET A 276 23.41 1.41 -6.89
CA MET A 276 23.31 1.17 -5.45
C MET A 276 21.93 0.64 -5.01
N MET A 277 20.90 0.73 -5.87
CA MET A 277 19.61 0.10 -5.56
C MET A 277 19.75 -1.40 -5.29
N GLY A 278 20.73 -2.06 -5.92
CA GLY A 278 21.07 -3.45 -5.64
C GLY A 278 21.65 -3.73 -4.24
N ASP A 279 21.98 -2.71 -3.46
CA ASP A 279 22.46 -2.87 -2.08
C ASP A 279 21.30 -3.10 -1.08
N PHE A 280 20.06 -2.86 -1.48
CA PHE A 280 18.88 -2.98 -0.62
C PHE A 280 18.35 -4.43 -0.55
N THR A 281 19.23 -5.34 -0.13
CA THR A 281 18.97 -6.80 -0.18
C THR A 281 17.81 -7.28 0.70
N ALA A 282 17.26 -6.43 1.57
CA ALA A 282 16.07 -6.75 2.37
C ALA A 282 14.74 -6.37 1.68
N LEU A 283 14.77 -5.66 0.53
CA LEU A 283 13.56 -5.23 -0.16
C LEU A 283 12.74 -6.42 -0.65
N ARG A 284 11.45 -6.41 -0.30
CA ARG A 284 10.40 -7.29 -0.84
C ARG A 284 9.63 -6.63 -1.96
N VAL A 285 9.48 -5.30 -1.92
CA VAL A 285 8.76 -4.53 -2.94
C VAL A 285 9.61 -3.35 -3.39
N LEU A 286 9.85 -3.25 -4.69
CA LEU A 286 10.44 -2.09 -5.33
C LEU A 286 9.53 -1.63 -6.48
N ASN A 287 8.97 -0.43 -6.36
CA ASN A 287 8.12 0.16 -7.37
C ASN A 287 8.69 1.53 -7.79
N LEU A 288 9.16 1.61 -9.04
CA LEU A 288 9.67 2.82 -9.68
C LEU A 288 8.83 3.23 -10.90
N SER A 289 7.67 2.61 -11.07
CA SER A 289 6.83 2.78 -12.25
C SER A 289 6.31 4.21 -12.43
N HIS A 290 5.84 4.55 -13.63
CA HIS A 290 5.23 5.85 -13.92
C HIS A 290 6.14 7.04 -13.55
N ASN A 291 7.36 7.03 -14.09
CA ASN A 291 8.34 8.11 -13.96
C ASN A 291 8.98 8.43 -15.34
N GLY A 292 9.99 9.28 -15.35
CA GLY A 292 10.80 9.62 -16.52
C GLY A 292 12.20 8.97 -16.53
N LEU A 293 12.37 7.82 -15.88
CA LEU A 293 13.66 7.15 -15.73
C LEU A 293 14.17 6.62 -17.08
N GLN A 294 15.47 6.70 -17.31
CA GLN A 294 16.14 6.45 -18.59
C GLN A 294 17.34 5.51 -18.43
N GLY A 295 17.86 5.04 -19.57
CA GLY A 295 19.04 4.19 -19.64
C GLY A 295 18.77 2.74 -19.21
N PRO A 296 19.83 1.94 -19.02
CA PRO A 296 19.69 0.52 -18.76
C PRO A 296 19.21 0.21 -17.35
N ILE A 297 18.50 -0.92 -17.22
CA ILE A 297 18.22 -1.52 -15.93
C ILE A 297 19.55 -1.99 -15.32
N PRO A 298 19.93 -1.56 -14.10
CA PRO A 298 21.21 -1.94 -13.52
C PRO A 298 21.26 -3.46 -13.22
N PRO A 299 22.32 -4.18 -13.65
CA PRO A 299 22.50 -5.59 -13.31
C PRO A 299 22.57 -5.87 -11.81
N SER A 300 22.92 -4.87 -11.00
CA SER A 300 22.96 -4.97 -9.55
C SER A 300 21.60 -5.24 -8.92
N LEU A 301 20.48 -4.95 -9.59
CA LEU A 301 19.14 -5.31 -9.11
C LEU A 301 18.96 -6.83 -8.97
N GLY A 302 19.76 -7.65 -9.67
CA GLY A 302 19.77 -9.10 -9.46
C GLY A 302 20.28 -9.55 -8.09
N LYS A 303 20.78 -8.63 -7.24
CA LYS A 303 21.17 -8.90 -5.84
C LYS A 303 20.01 -8.85 -4.85
N LEU A 304 18.82 -8.40 -5.26
CA LEU A 304 17.66 -8.26 -4.38
C LEU A 304 17.00 -9.62 -4.09
N SER A 305 17.71 -10.52 -3.41
CA SER A 305 17.37 -11.95 -3.31
C SER A 305 15.97 -12.28 -2.74
N VAL A 306 15.39 -11.37 -1.95
CA VAL A 306 14.06 -11.54 -1.34
C VAL A 306 12.97 -10.66 -1.98
N VAL A 307 13.26 -10.02 -3.12
CA VAL A 307 12.26 -9.21 -3.81
C VAL A 307 11.15 -10.10 -4.36
N GLU A 308 9.91 -9.72 -4.05
CA GLU A 308 8.69 -10.39 -4.47
C GLU A 308 7.98 -9.63 -5.58
N SER A 309 8.08 -8.30 -5.58
CA SER A 309 7.41 -7.43 -6.55
C SER A 309 8.39 -6.38 -7.05
N LEU A 310 8.68 -6.40 -8.35
CA LEU A 310 9.51 -5.44 -9.05
C LEU A 310 8.72 -4.79 -10.19
N ASP A 311 8.38 -3.50 -10.02
CA ASP A 311 7.68 -2.73 -11.05
C ASP A 311 8.53 -1.55 -11.53
N LEU A 312 8.95 -1.60 -12.80
CA LEU A 312 9.71 -0.58 -13.50
C LEU A 312 8.94 -0.03 -14.70
N SER A 313 7.65 -0.35 -14.81
CA SER A 313 6.83 -0.05 -15.98
C SER A 313 6.61 1.46 -16.19
N SER A 314 6.19 1.84 -17.40
CA SER A 314 5.85 3.23 -17.74
C SER A 314 7.01 4.20 -17.42
N ASN A 315 8.18 3.90 -17.98
CA ASN A 315 9.39 4.73 -17.92
C ASN A 315 9.98 4.87 -19.33
N LYS A 316 11.22 5.34 -19.44
CA LYS A 316 11.99 5.44 -20.70
C LYS A 316 13.24 4.56 -20.64
N LEU A 317 13.21 3.45 -19.90
CA LEU A 317 14.34 2.54 -19.76
C LEU A 317 14.67 1.89 -21.11
N SER A 318 15.95 1.64 -21.37
CA SER A 318 16.42 1.12 -22.66
C SER A 318 17.49 0.04 -22.51
N GLY A 319 17.87 -0.61 -23.61
CA GLY A 319 18.85 -1.71 -23.61
C GLY A 319 18.26 -3.03 -23.14
N GLU A 320 19.13 -3.99 -22.87
CA GLU A 320 18.74 -5.36 -22.53
C GLU A 320 18.24 -5.51 -21.08
N ILE A 321 17.32 -6.46 -20.86
CA ILE A 321 16.96 -6.91 -19.51
C ILE A 321 18.17 -7.70 -18.93
N PRO A 322 18.76 -7.28 -17.80
CA PRO A 322 19.92 -7.95 -17.25
C PRO A 322 19.63 -9.39 -16.88
N LYS A 323 20.45 -10.33 -17.36
CA LYS A 323 20.33 -11.76 -17.04
C LYS A 323 20.37 -12.07 -15.54
N GLN A 324 20.96 -11.19 -14.74
CA GLN A 324 21.01 -11.27 -13.28
C GLN A 324 19.63 -11.19 -12.64
N LEU A 325 18.62 -10.61 -13.29
CA LEU A 325 17.25 -10.64 -12.78
C LEU A 325 16.65 -12.05 -12.81
N ALA A 326 17.13 -12.93 -13.71
CA ALA A 326 16.64 -14.30 -13.81
C ALA A 326 16.99 -15.18 -12.60
N SER A 327 17.94 -14.76 -11.75
CA SER A 327 18.30 -15.46 -10.52
C SER A 327 17.46 -15.05 -9.30
N LEU A 328 16.51 -14.13 -9.45
CA LEU A 328 15.61 -13.70 -8.37
C LEU A 328 14.54 -14.76 -8.13
N THR A 329 14.79 -15.69 -7.21
CA THR A 329 13.90 -16.84 -6.95
C THR A 329 12.62 -16.48 -6.21
N SER A 330 12.61 -15.38 -5.46
CA SER A 330 11.44 -14.92 -4.69
C SER A 330 10.48 -14.04 -5.51
N LEU A 331 10.87 -13.66 -6.73
CA LEU A 331 10.15 -12.70 -7.55
C LEU A 331 8.84 -13.31 -8.06
N ALA A 332 7.71 -12.79 -7.57
CA ALA A 332 6.37 -13.24 -7.92
C ALA A 332 5.66 -12.30 -8.90
N VAL A 333 6.04 -11.01 -8.92
CA VAL A 333 5.47 -10.02 -9.84
C VAL A 333 6.60 -9.21 -10.46
N LEU A 334 6.63 -9.22 -11.79
CA LEU A 334 7.52 -8.39 -12.60
C LEU A 334 6.67 -7.58 -13.57
N ASN A 335 6.92 -6.27 -13.64
CA ASN A 335 6.32 -5.42 -14.66
C ASN A 335 7.39 -4.49 -15.24
N LEU A 336 7.69 -4.69 -16.52
CA LEU A 336 8.65 -3.93 -17.33
C LEU A 336 7.96 -3.23 -18.50
N SER A 337 6.64 -3.29 -18.58
CA SER A 337 5.85 -2.77 -19.70
C SER A 337 6.06 -1.27 -19.92
N ARG A 338 5.82 -0.80 -21.14
CA ARG A 338 5.86 0.61 -21.56
C ARG A 338 7.23 1.24 -21.25
N ASN A 339 8.26 0.68 -21.89
CA ASN A 339 9.64 1.15 -21.88
C ASN A 339 10.23 1.04 -23.31
N HIS A 340 11.54 1.19 -23.47
CA HIS A 340 12.26 1.01 -24.74
C HIS A 340 13.27 -0.15 -24.62
N LEU A 341 12.92 -1.21 -23.90
CA LEU A 341 13.78 -2.37 -23.70
C LEU A 341 13.88 -3.19 -24.99
N GLU A 342 15.05 -3.81 -25.17
CA GLU A 342 15.35 -4.58 -26.37
C GLU A 342 16.12 -5.87 -26.06
N GLY A 343 16.27 -6.72 -27.07
CA GLY A 343 17.02 -7.97 -26.94
C GLY A 343 16.21 -9.10 -26.33
N CYS A 344 16.91 -10.11 -25.84
CA CYS A 344 16.30 -11.35 -25.39
C CYS A 344 15.84 -11.30 -23.95
N ILE A 345 14.59 -11.72 -23.71
CA ILE A 345 14.09 -11.93 -22.35
C ILE A 345 14.93 -13.04 -21.67
N PRO A 346 15.56 -12.76 -20.51
CA PRO A 346 16.34 -13.75 -19.79
C PRO A 346 15.52 -14.97 -19.41
N LYS A 347 16.15 -16.14 -19.48
CA LYS A 347 15.54 -17.40 -19.04
C LYS A 347 15.85 -17.62 -17.56
N GLY A 348 14.81 -17.89 -16.78
CA GLY A 348 14.91 -18.25 -15.37
C GLY A 348 13.57 -18.81 -14.86
N PRO A 349 13.53 -19.46 -13.69
CA PRO A 349 12.33 -20.11 -13.18
C PRO A 349 11.13 -19.15 -13.10
N GLN A 350 11.32 -17.98 -12.47
CA GLN A 350 10.27 -16.96 -12.37
C GLN A 350 10.01 -16.25 -13.71
N PHE A 351 11.04 -16.04 -14.52
CA PHE A 351 10.87 -15.41 -15.84
C PHE A 351 10.02 -16.24 -16.80
N ALA A 352 9.99 -17.56 -16.62
CA ALA A 352 9.13 -18.45 -17.40
C ALA A 352 7.64 -18.38 -17.01
N THR A 353 7.28 -17.69 -15.92
CA THR A 353 5.89 -17.59 -15.45
C THR A 353 5.23 -16.25 -15.77
N PHE A 354 6.00 -15.22 -16.13
CA PHE A 354 5.44 -13.90 -16.44
C PHE A 354 4.79 -13.89 -17.81
N GLU A 355 3.64 -13.21 -17.90
CA GLU A 355 2.84 -13.11 -19.11
C GLU A 355 3.26 -11.93 -20.00
N ASN A 356 2.66 -11.83 -21.19
CA ASN A 356 2.94 -10.77 -22.15
C ASN A 356 2.71 -9.35 -21.58
N ASN A 357 1.77 -9.20 -20.64
CA ASN A 357 1.46 -7.92 -19.98
C ASN A 357 2.68 -7.33 -19.23
N SER A 358 3.58 -8.17 -18.69
CA SER A 358 4.80 -7.74 -18.01
C SER A 358 5.79 -7.08 -18.97
N TYR A 359 5.67 -7.27 -20.27
CA TYR A 359 6.63 -6.82 -21.29
C TYR A 359 6.01 -5.89 -22.34
N GLU A 360 4.68 -5.74 -22.35
CA GLU A 360 3.91 -4.97 -23.34
C GLU A 360 4.52 -3.58 -23.59
N GLY A 361 4.54 -3.14 -24.85
CA GLY A 361 5.05 -1.81 -25.21
C GLY A 361 6.57 -1.67 -25.18
N ASN A 362 7.29 -2.78 -25.35
CA ASN A 362 8.73 -2.83 -25.61
C ASN A 362 8.99 -3.57 -26.94
N ASP A 363 8.92 -2.85 -28.06
CA ASP A 363 8.92 -3.44 -29.41
C ASP A 363 10.24 -4.17 -29.76
N GLY A 364 11.32 -3.88 -29.04
CA GLY A 364 12.63 -4.49 -29.25
C GLY A 364 12.83 -5.84 -28.55
N LEU A 365 11.92 -6.24 -27.65
CA LEU A 365 12.05 -7.48 -26.88
C LEU A 365 11.69 -8.72 -27.70
N ARG A 366 12.41 -9.82 -27.45
CA ARG A 366 12.24 -11.11 -28.13
C ARG A 366 12.35 -12.26 -27.14
N GLY A 367 11.79 -13.42 -27.50
CA GLY A 367 11.76 -14.63 -26.69
C GLY A 367 10.54 -14.70 -25.77
N PHE A 368 10.24 -15.89 -25.25
CA PHE A 368 9.07 -16.14 -24.41
C PHE A 368 8.95 -15.12 -23.25
N PRO A 369 7.75 -14.56 -22.98
CA PRO A 369 6.45 -14.84 -23.60
C PRO A 369 6.14 -14.02 -24.87
N VAL A 370 7.03 -13.11 -25.28
CA VAL A 370 6.83 -12.29 -26.48
C VAL A 370 7.23 -13.04 -27.75
N SER A 371 6.80 -12.52 -28.90
CA SER A 371 7.12 -13.13 -30.21
C SER A 371 8.58 -12.88 -30.61
N GLY A 372 9.10 -13.71 -31.53
CA GLY A 372 10.45 -13.59 -32.08
C GLY A 372 11.46 -14.50 -31.37
N ALA A 373 12.22 -15.26 -32.15
CA ALA A 373 13.22 -16.18 -31.63
C ALA A 373 14.49 -15.45 -31.15
N CYS A 374 15.05 -15.96 -30.06
CA CYS A 374 16.38 -15.59 -29.57
C CYS A 374 17.42 -16.52 -30.15
N GLY A 375 18.14 -16.08 -31.19
CA GLY A 375 19.22 -16.84 -31.82
C GLY A 375 20.40 -15.97 -32.24
N SER A 376 21.62 -16.43 -31.96
CA SER A 376 22.86 -15.86 -32.51
C SER A 376 23.05 -16.38 -33.93
N HIS A 377 22.58 -15.63 -34.93
CA HIS A 377 23.20 -15.42 -36.25
C HIS A 377 22.16 -14.81 -37.19
N GLN A 378 22.45 -13.60 -37.67
CA GLN A 378 22.04 -13.22 -39.01
C GLN A 378 22.77 -14.16 -39.99
N ILE A 379 22.02 -15.08 -40.59
CA ILE A 379 22.37 -15.61 -41.90
C ILE A 379 21.44 -14.86 -42.86
N PRO A 380 21.94 -14.23 -43.94
CA PRO A 380 21.08 -13.58 -44.92
C PRO A 380 20.18 -14.65 -45.55
N GLU A 381 18.86 -14.42 -45.52
CA GLU A 381 17.92 -15.22 -46.28
C GLU A 381 18.31 -15.18 -47.76
N THR A 382 18.79 -16.33 -48.26
CA THR A 382 18.84 -16.62 -49.69
C THR A 382 18.01 -17.87 -49.94
N ASN A 383 16.82 -17.62 -50.47
CA ASN A 383 16.02 -18.38 -51.42
C ASN A 383 15.87 -19.91 -51.29
N ASN A 384 14.59 -20.29 -51.22
CA ASN A 384 13.94 -21.43 -51.85
C ASN A 384 14.52 -22.82 -51.61
N THR A 385 13.75 -23.67 -50.91
CA THR A 385 13.17 -24.87 -51.55
C THR A 385 12.09 -25.54 -50.70
N THR A 386 10.96 -25.80 -51.38
CA THR A 386 10.01 -26.93 -51.24
C THR A 386 9.46 -27.29 -49.87
N PHE A 387 8.18 -26.91 -49.74
CA PHE A 387 7.18 -27.43 -48.83
C PHE A 387 6.98 -28.94 -49.03
N VAL A 388 7.18 -29.72 -47.96
CA VAL A 388 6.62 -31.06 -47.77
C VAL A 388 5.94 -31.02 -46.41
N PRO A 389 4.61 -31.17 -46.31
CA PRO A 389 3.96 -31.24 -45.01
C PRO A 389 4.00 -32.68 -44.52
N ASP A 390 4.71 -32.92 -43.42
CA ASP A 390 4.43 -34.05 -42.55
C ASP A 390 3.58 -33.56 -41.36
N GLU A 391 2.52 -34.32 -41.12
CA GLU A 391 1.42 -34.07 -40.21
C GLU A 391 1.78 -34.23 -38.71
N GLU A 392 0.85 -33.75 -37.89
CA GLU A 392 0.68 -33.95 -36.45
C GLU A 392 1.32 -32.95 -35.46
N SER A 393 0.60 -31.86 -35.18
CA SER A 393 0.10 -31.57 -33.83
C SER A 393 -0.93 -30.42 -33.80
N ASP A 394 -2.21 -30.79 -33.60
CA ASP A 394 -3.30 -30.08 -32.92
C ASP A 394 -3.32 -28.53 -32.88
N SER A 395 -3.59 -27.88 -34.02
CA SER A 395 -4.00 -26.45 -34.04
C SER A 395 -5.39 -26.20 -34.66
N THR A 396 -5.99 -27.22 -35.27
CA THR A 396 -7.33 -27.17 -35.88
C THR A 396 -8.47 -27.37 -34.89
N PHE A 397 -8.23 -27.98 -33.71
CA PHE A 397 -9.27 -28.22 -32.71
C PHE A 397 -9.71 -26.94 -31.96
N LEU A 398 -8.79 -26.01 -31.70
CA LEU A 398 -9.06 -24.80 -30.91
C LEU A 398 -9.76 -23.69 -31.71
N SER A 399 -9.52 -23.59 -33.01
CA SER A 399 -10.15 -22.57 -33.85
C SER A 399 -11.63 -22.89 -34.12
N GLU A 400 -11.97 -24.15 -34.35
CA GLU A 400 -13.36 -24.59 -34.52
C GLU A 400 -14.21 -24.46 -33.26
N LEU A 401 -13.61 -24.65 -32.08
CA LEU A 401 -14.31 -24.50 -30.80
C LEU A 401 -14.64 -23.02 -30.52
N SER A 402 -13.74 -22.10 -30.90
CA SER A 402 -13.87 -20.67 -30.57
C SER A 402 -15.10 -20.00 -31.19
N TRP A 403 -15.37 -20.20 -32.49
CA TRP A 403 -16.50 -19.55 -33.17
C TRP A 403 -17.85 -20.19 -32.81
N LYS A 404 -17.87 -21.50 -32.52
CA LYS A 404 -19.07 -22.22 -32.04
C LYS A 404 -19.48 -21.69 -30.65
N VAL A 405 -18.52 -21.43 -29.77
CA VAL A 405 -18.75 -20.81 -28.45
C VAL A 405 -19.23 -19.35 -28.58
N VAL A 406 -18.65 -18.57 -29.51
CA VAL A 406 -19.11 -17.20 -29.79
C VAL A 406 -20.55 -17.19 -30.30
N LEU A 407 -20.93 -18.11 -31.20
CA LEU A 407 -22.30 -18.22 -31.69
C LEU A 407 -23.29 -18.69 -30.62
N MET A 408 -22.90 -19.64 -29.77
CA MET A 408 -23.70 -20.03 -28.61
C MET A 408 -23.91 -18.85 -27.65
N GLY A 409 -22.87 -18.03 -27.44
CA GLY A 409 -22.93 -16.80 -26.65
C GLY A 409 -23.82 -15.72 -27.25
N CYS A 410 -23.74 -15.47 -28.56
CA CYS A 410 -24.62 -14.53 -29.25
C CYS A 410 -26.09 -14.98 -29.22
N GLY A 411 -26.34 -16.29 -29.39
CA GLY A 411 -27.68 -16.85 -29.36
C GLY A 411 -28.36 -16.70 -27.99
N CYS A 412 -27.69 -17.10 -26.90
CA CYS A 412 -28.25 -16.98 -25.56
C CYS A 412 -28.32 -15.52 -25.07
N GLY A 413 -27.36 -14.68 -25.45
CA GLY A 413 -27.32 -13.25 -25.13
C GLY A 413 -28.49 -12.46 -25.71
N LEU A 414 -28.88 -12.74 -26.96
CA LEU A 414 -30.04 -12.09 -27.60
C LEU A 414 -31.36 -12.49 -26.92
N ILE A 415 -31.52 -13.77 -26.58
CA ILE A 415 -32.74 -14.25 -25.90
C ILE A 415 -32.88 -13.63 -24.51
N MET A 416 -31.78 -13.56 -23.74
CA MET A 416 -31.78 -12.88 -22.45
C MET A 416 -32.01 -11.37 -22.59
N GLY A 417 -31.41 -10.74 -23.59
CA GLY A 417 -31.60 -9.31 -23.88
C GLY A 417 -33.05 -8.95 -24.21
N PHE A 418 -33.71 -9.71 -25.09
CA PHE A 418 -35.13 -9.51 -25.40
C PHE A 418 -36.04 -9.81 -24.22
N SER A 419 -35.69 -10.81 -23.39
CA SER A 419 -36.45 -11.14 -22.18
C SER A 419 -36.36 -10.03 -21.14
N ILE A 420 -35.17 -9.46 -20.92
CA ILE A 420 -34.97 -8.33 -19.99
C ILE A 420 -35.67 -7.08 -20.52
N ALA A 421 -35.56 -6.78 -21.82
CA ALA A 421 -36.24 -5.64 -22.44
C ALA A 421 -37.77 -5.78 -22.37
N TYR A 422 -38.32 -6.98 -22.62
CA TYR A 422 -39.74 -7.27 -22.50
C TYR A 422 -40.25 -7.12 -21.06
N VAL A 423 -39.49 -7.63 -20.08
CA VAL A 423 -39.80 -7.45 -18.66
C VAL A 423 -39.76 -5.96 -18.28
N MET A 424 -38.74 -5.21 -18.71
CA MET A 424 -38.64 -3.76 -18.47
C MET A 424 -39.79 -2.96 -19.08
N LEU A 425 -40.26 -3.33 -20.27
CA LEU A 425 -41.40 -2.67 -20.94
C LEU A 425 -42.75 -3.06 -20.32
N SER A 426 -42.90 -4.27 -19.78
CA SER A 426 -44.16 -4.73 -19.16
C SER A 426 -44.30 -4.31 -17.68
N SER A 427 -43.19 -4.24 -16.93
CA SER A 427 -43.18 -3.77 -15.54
C SER A 427 -42.87 -2.28 -15.50
N ARG A 428 -43.89 -1.42 -15.43
CA ARG A 428 -43.77 0.05 -15.33
C ARG A 428 -43.04 0.58 -14.08
N ASN A 429 -42.22 -0.21 -13.38
CA ASN A 429 -41.41 0.21 -12.24
C ASN A 429 -40.16 -0.71 -12.04
N PRO A 430 -38.91 -0.22 -12.20
CA PRO A 430 -37.70 -1.06 -12.28
C PRO A 430 -37.03 -1.42 -10.93
N ASN A 431 -37.71 -1.19 -9.79
CA ASN A 431 -37.12 -1.33 -8.45
C ASN A 431 -36.67 -2.75 -8.04
N TRP A 432 -36.95 -3.78 -8.85
CA TRP A 432 -36.53 -5.15 -8.57
C TRP A 432 -35.06 -5.41 -8.95
N LEU A 433 -34.54 -4.72 -9.97
CA LEU A 433 -33.13 -4.82 -10.39
C LEU A 433 -32.17 -4.22 -9.36
N SER A 434 -32.56 -3.11 -8.71
CA SER A 434 -31.72 -2.52 -7.65
C SER A 434 -31.59 -3.47 -6.46
N ARG A 435 -32.67 -4.16 -6.07
CA ARG A 435 -32.65 -5.14 -4.97
C ARG A 435 -31.80 -6.37 -5.28
N ILE A 436 -31.78 -6.81 -6.53
CA ILE A 436 -30.91 -7.91 -6.96
C ILE A 436 -29.45 -7.45 -7.01
N ALA A 437 -29.18 -6.25 -7.52
CA ALA A 437 -27.84 -5.67 -7.54
C ALA A 437 -27.29 -5.49 -6.11
N GLU A 438 -28.08 -4.93 -5.19
CA GLU A 438 -27.73 -4.81 -3.77
C GLU A 438 -27.46 -6.18 -3.11
N HIS A 439 -28.28 -7.20 -3.43
CA HIS A 439 -28.07 -8.55 -2.91
C HIS A 439 -26.82 -9.23 -3.52
N LEU A 440 -26.50 -8.94 -4.79
CA LEU A 440 -25.30 -9.44 -5.45
C LEU A 440 -24.05 -8.75 -4.90
N GLU A 441 -24.08 -7.44 -4.71
CA GLU A 441 -23.00 -6.67 -4.06
C GLU A 441 -22.76 -7.16 -2.62
N TYR A 442 -23.82 -7.43 -1.86
CA TYR A 442 -23.72 -8.05 -0.54
C TYR A 442 -23.05 -9.43 -0.59
N ARG A 443 -23.43 -10.28 -1.54
CA ARG A 443 -22.82 -11.62 -1.73
C ARG A 443 -21.37 -11.54 -2.18
N ILE A 444 -21.02 -10.58 -3.04
CA ILE A 444 -19.65 -10.33 -3.51
C ILE A 444 -18.79 -9.81 -2.35
N SER A 445 -19.31 -8.88 -1.54
CA SER A 445 -18.67 -8.36 -0.33
C SER A 445 -18.40 -9.46 0.69
N MET A 446 -19.38 -10.34 0.94
CA MET A 446 -19.22 -11.50 1.84
C MET A 446 -18.19 -12.51 1.31
N ARG A 447 -18.16 -12.77 0.00
CA ARG A 447 -17.15 -13.64 -0.63
C ARG A 447 -15.75 -13.03 -0.63
N SER A 448 -15.64 -11.72 -0.77
CA SER A 448 -14.38 -10.96 -0.66
C SER A 448 -13.84 -11.01 0.76
N ARG A 449 -14.69 -10.80 1.77
CA ARG A 449 -14.34 -10.94 3.20
C ARG A 449 -13.87 -12.35 3.53
N LYS A 450 -14.59 -13.37 3.03
CA LYS A 450 -14.20 -14.76 3.23
C LYS A 450 -12.86 -15.09 2.54
N LYS A 451 -12.63 -14.61 1.31
CA LYS A 451 -11.32 -14.73 0.64
C LYS A 451 -10.19 -14.01 1.37
N GLN A 452 -10.43 -12.84 1.95
CA GLN A 452 -9.43 -12.13 2.76
C GLN A 452 -9.12 -12.87 4.06
N GLN A 453 -10.13 -13.47 4.69
CA GLN A 453 -9.97 -14.26 5.91
C GLN A 453 -9.25 -15.59 5.64
N ASP A 454 -9.58 -16.25 4.53
CA ASP A 454 -8.92 -17.48 4.08
C ASP A 454 -7.47 -17.20 3.60
N GLN A 455 -7.21 -16.07 2.93
CA GLN A 455 -5.84 -15.65 2.54
C GLN A 455 -4.98 -15.27 3.75
N MET A 456 -5.56 -14.63 4.77
CA MET A 456 -4.85 -14.33 6.02
C MET A 456 -4.45 -15.61 6.74
N HIS A 457 -5.31 -16.63 6.70
CA HIS A 457 -5.01 -17.94 7.27
C HIS A 457 -3.96 -18.71 6.45
N CYS A 458 -3.99 -18.63 5.11
CA CYS A 458 -2.96 -19.24 4.26
C CYS A 458 -1.58 -18.58 4.40
N ILE A 459 -1.52 -17.25 4.58
CA ILE A 459 -0.25 -16.55 4.84
C ILE A 459 0.34 -16.96 6.20
N GLU A 460 -0.51 -17.12 7.23
CA GLU A 460 -0.07 -17.65 8.53
C GLU A 460 0.42 -19.10 8.45
N GLU A 461 -0.24 -19.98 7.67
CA GLU A 461 0.17 -21.38 7.53
C GLU A 461 1.42 -21.58 6.65
N GLU A 462 1.60 -20.82 5.57
CA GLU A 462 2.81 -20.89 4.74
C GLU A 462 4.06 -20.36 5.47
N GLU A 463 3.91 -19.38 6.38
CA GLU A 463 5.04 -18.85 7.17
C GLU A 463 5.37 -19.69 8.41
N ILE A 464 4.38 -20.37 9.03
CA ILE A 464 4.65 -21.35 10.11
C ILE A 464 5.41 -22.58 9.58
N MET A 465 5.23 -22.93 8.30
CA MET A 465 5.93 -24.04 7.65
C MET A 465 7.33 -23.65 7.11
N ALA A 466 7.69 -22.37 7.15
CA ALA A 466 8.97 -21.84 6.67
C ALA A 466 9.96 -21.43 7.79
N ILE A 467 9.62 -21.69 9.05
CA ILE A 467 10.49 -21.60 10.25
C ILE A 467 10.88 -23.01 10.66
#